data_AF-A0A2W6BH60-F1
#
_entry.id   AF-A0A2W6BH60-F1
#
_cell.length_a   1.000
_cell.length_b   1.000
_cell.length_c   1.000
_cell.angle_alpha   90.00
_cell.angle_beta   90.00
_cell.angle_gamma   90.00
#
_symmetry.space_group_name_H-M   'P 1'
#
loop_
_entity.id
_entity.type
_entity.pdbx_description
1 polymer ?
#
loop_
_entity_poly.entity_id
_entity_poly.type
_entity_poly.pdbx_seq_one_letter_code
_entity_poly.pdbx_strand_id
1 'polypeptide(L)' 'MAIEMRTEVRGMTREQAQGFASQVLPKIKTFPGFIAHASGPSESGYYVTEFWESQQAHEKWVQEVIMPAMQQAGA' A
#
# COMPACT_ATOMS: atom_id res chain seq x y z
N MET A 1 -8.48 9.60 -14.80
CA MET A 1 -7.48 8.91 -15.63
C MET A 1 -6.74 7.98 -14.71
N ALA A 2 -6.59 6.71 -15.10
CA ALA A 2 -5.90 5.76 -14.27
C ALA A 2 -4.43 6.14 -14.07
N ILE A 3 -3.90 5.87 -12.88
CA ILE A 3 -2.52 6.16 -12.50
C ILE A 3 -1.84 4.90 -11.94
N GLU A 4 -0.52 4.88 -12.05
CA GLU A 4 0.35 3.97 -11.33
C GLU A 4 1.03 4.74 -10.19
N MET A 5 1.06 4.13 -9.01
CA MET A 5 1.76 4.64 -7.84
C MET A 5 2.77 3.59 -7.40
N ARG A 6 4.04 3.99 -7.29
CA ARG A 6 5.10 3.16 -6.74
C ARG A 6 5.71 3.80 -5.51
N THR A 7 5.84 3.01 -4.44
CA THR A 7 6.53 3.40 -3.22
C THR A 7 7.57 2.35 -2.86
N GLU A 8 8.75 2.80 -2.43
CA GLU A 8 9.76 1.94 -1.80
C GLU A 8 9.71 2.13 -0.28
N VAL A 9 9.46 1.03 0.43
CA VAL A 9 9.50 0.98 1.90
C VAL A 9 10.85 0.41 2.32
N ARG A 10 11.79 1.32 2.60
CA ARG A 10 13.17 0.95 2.98
C ARG A 10 13.20 0.31 4.37
N GLY A 11 14.07 -0.68 4.54
CA GLY A 11 14.28 -1.40 5.80
C GLY A 11 13.15 -2.36 6.17
N MET A 12 12.09 -2.47 5.36
CA MET A 12 10.98 -3.38 5.64
C MET A 12 11.43 -4.83 5.49
N THR A 13 11.29 -5.63 6.56
CA THR A 13 11.56 -7.08 6.48
C THR A 13 10.41 -7.81 5.83
N ARG A 14 10.65 -9.07 5.42
CA ARG A 14 9.60 -9.93 4.85
C ARG A 14 8.47 -10.20 5.83
N GLU A 15 8.79 -10.40 7.11
CA GLU A 15 7.83 -10.66 8.18
C GLU A 15 6.94 -9.42 8.41
N GLN A 16 7.55 -8.23 8.43
CA GLN A 16 6.82 -6.96 8.50
C GLN A 16 5.93 -6.75 7.27
N ALA A 17 6.44 -7.02 6.07
CA ALA A 17 5.68 -6.92 4.83
C ALA A 17 4.46 -7.85 4.83
N GLN A 18 4.63 -9.11 5.24
CA GLN A 18 3.53 -10.06 5.36
C GLN A 18 2.51 -9.65 6.43
N GLY A 19 2.99 -9.20 7.59
CA GLY A 19 2.15 -8.70 8.69
C GLY A 19 1.30 -7.51 8.24
N PHE A 20 1.90 -6.55 7.55
CA PHE A 20 1.19 -5.39 7.00
C PHE A 20 0.20 -5.79 5.89
N ALA A 21 0.64 -6.62 4.95
CA ALA A 21 -0.19 -7.10 3.84
C ALA A 21 -1.44 -7.85 4.34
N SER A 22 -1.32 -8.66 5.39
CA SER A 22 -2.47 -9.39 5.97
C SER A 22 -3.58 -8.47 6.49
N GLN A 23 -3.24 -7.26 6.92
CA GLN A 23 -4.18 -6.27 7.44
C GLN A 23 -4.77 -5.37 6.35
N VAL A 24 -3.98 -5.12 5.29
CA VAL A 24 -4.26 -4.08 4.29
C VAL A 24 -4.85 -4.67 3.00
N LEU A 25 -4.37 -5.82 2.53
CA LEU A 25 -4.84 -6.43 1.29
C LEU A 25 -6.35 -6.78 1.28
N PRO A 26 -6.98 -7.19 2.39
CA PRO A 26 -8.44 -7.36 2.40
C PRO A 26 -9.20 -6.05 2.18
N LYS A 27 -8.67 -4.92 2.68
CA LYS A 27 -9.29 -3.59 2.62
C LYS A 27 -9.14 -2.96 1.24
N ILE A 28 -7.96 -3.08 0.63
CA ILE A 28 -7.68 -2.43 -0.67
C ILE A 28 -8.55 -2.99 -1.79
N LYS A 29 -8.84 -4.30 -1.75
CA LYS A 29 -9.64 -5.00 -2.77
C LYS A 29 -11.07 -4.46 -2.93
N THR A 30 -11.60 -3.83 -1.90
CA THR A 30 -12.96 -3.25 -1.90
C THR A 30 -12.93 -1.73 -1.88
N PHE A 31 -11.75 -1.09 -1.94
CA PHE A 31 -11.64 0.35 -1.84
C PHE A 31 -12.06 1.02 -3.17
N PRO A 32 -12.91 2.06 -3.13
CA PRO A 32 -13.36 2.73 -4.35
C PRO A 32 -12.20 3.23 -5.21
N GLY A 33 -12.22 2.89 -6.50
CA GLY A 33 -11.21 3.30 -7.47
C GLY A 33 -9.92 2.47 -7.46
N PHE A 34 -9.83 1.40 -6.66
CA PHE A 34 -8.72 0.45 -6.70
C PHE A 34 -8.78 -0.43 -7.96
N ILE A 35 -7.63 -0.64 -8.62
CA ILE A 35 -7.52 -1.48 -9.82
C ILE A 35 -6.65 -2.72 -9.54
N ALA A 36 -5.42 -2.52 -9.07
CA ALA A 36 -4.47 -3.62 -8.86
C ALA A 36 -3.39 -3.25 -7.85
N HIS A 37 -2.84 -4.26 -7.20
CA HIS A 37 -1.72 -4.14 -6.25
C HIS A 37 -0.71 -5.23 -6.54
N ALA A 38 0.57 -4.87 -6.51
CA ALA A 38 1.70 -5.77 -6.52
C ALA A 38 2.71 -5.30 -5.47
N SER A 39 3.27 -6.24 -4.72
CA SER A 39 4.36 -5.94 -3.79
C SER A 39 5.40 -7.06 -3.82
N GLY A 40 6.66 -6.69 -3.61
CA GLY A 40 7.78 -7.61 -3.62
C GLY A 40 9.04 -6.97 -3.06
N PRO A 41 10.08 -7.77 -2.78
CA PRO A 41 11.34 -7.28 -2.25
C PRO A 41 12.05 -6.34 -3.24
N SER A 42 12.72 -5.32 -2.71
CA SER A 42 13.73 -4.49 -3.39
C SER A 42 15.12 -4.76 -2.81
N GLU A 43 16.16 -4.11 -3.35
CA GLU A 43 17.51 -4.19 -2.77
C GLU A 43 17.58 -3.67 -1.33
N SER A 44 16.70 -2.73 -0.97
CA SER A 44 16.75 -2.02 0.32
C SER A 44 15.52 -2.23 1.21
N GLY A 45 14.56 -3.05 0.79
CA GLY A 45 13.30 -3.26 1.51
C GLY A 45 12.25 -3.89 0.61
N TYR A 46 11.12 -3.19 0.42
CA TYR A 46 10.01 -3.65 -0.42
C TYR A 46 9.52 -2.56 -1.38
N TYR A 47 9.15 -2.96 -2.59
CA TYR A 47 8.31 -2.16 -3.47
C TYR A 47 6.83 -2.48 -3.22
N VAL A 48 6.03 -1.43 -3.30
CA VAL A 48 4.57 -1.48 -3.43
C VAL A 48 4.22 -0.72 -4.70
N THR A 49 3.51 -1.39 -5.61
CA THR A 49 3.01 -0.82 -6.86
C THR A 49 1.50 -0.99 -6.90
N GLU A 50 0.79 0.10 -7.10
CA GLU A 50 -0.68 0.12 -7.10
C GLU A 50 -1.20 0.90 -8.31
N PHE A 51 -2.36 0.47 -8.80
CA PHE A 51 -3.07 1.11 -9.88
C PHE A 51 -4.42 1.60 -9.39
N TRP A 52 -4.75 2.84 -9.75
CA TRP A 52 -5.94 3.54 -9.28
C TRP A 52 -6.65 4.24 -10.42
N GLU A 53 -7.98 4.34 -10.38
CA GLU A 53 -8.78 5.06 -11.38
C GLU A 53 -8.49 6.57 -11.41
N SER A 54 -7.96 7.11 -10.31
CA SER A 54 -7.56 8.51 -10.16
C SER A 54 -6.58 8.72 -9.00
N GLN A 55 -5.87 9.85 -9.04
CA GLN A 55 -5.04 10.34 -7.93
C GLN A 55 -5.84 10.51 -6.63
N GLN A 56 -7.06 11.05 -6.73
CA GLN A 56 -7.93 11.29 -5.57
C GLN A 56 -8.35 9.98 -4.89
N ALA A 57 -8.53 8.88 -5.64
CA ALA A 57 -8.83 7.58 -5.06
C ALA A 57 -7.64 7.04 -4.23
N HIS A 58 -6.42 7.14 -4.76
CA HIS A 58 -5.21 6.78 -4.03
C HIS A 58 -4.98 7.65 -2.78
N GLU A 59 -5.21 8.97 -2.87
CA GLU A 59 -5.05 9.88 -1.72
C GLU A 59 -6.01 9.53 -0.57
N LYS A 60 -7.28 9.22 -0.89
CA LYS A 60 -8.24 8.74 0.11
C LYS A 60 -7.80 7.43 0.74
N TRP A 61 -7.32 6.48 -0.06
CA TRP A 61 -6.78 5.22 0.44
C TRP A 61 -5.66 5.43 1.45
N VAL A 62 -4.71 6.31 1.12
CA VAL A 62 -3.59 6.65 2.00
C VAL A 62 -4.10 7.28 3.31
N GLN A 63 -5.00 8.25 3.23
CA GLN A 63 -5.52 8.98 4.39
C GLN A 63 -6.39 8.11 5.30
N GLU A 64 -7.27 7.29 4.73
CA GLU A 64 -8.28 6.54 5.47
C GLU A 64 -7.76 5.21 6.00
N VAL A 65 -6.77 4.60 5.35
CA VAL A 65 -6.31 3.24 5.68
C VAL A 65 -4.83 3.16 6.00
N ILE A 66 -3.96 3.70 5.15
CA ILE A 66 -2.50 3.55 5.33
C ILE A 66 -2.00 4.38 6.52
N MET A 67 -2.33 5.66 6.60
CA MET A 67 -1.88 6.53 7.70
C MET A 67 -2.30 5.99 9.08
N PRO A 68 -3.56 5.60 9.32
CA PRO A 68 -3.94 4.98 10.59
C PRO A 68 -3.22 3.66 10.88
N ALA A 69 -3.00 2.82 9.86
CA ALA A 69 -2.29 1.56 10.02
C ALA A 69 -0.81 1.76 10.40
N MET A 70 -0.15 2.78 9.84
CA MET A 70 1.22 3.14 10.19
C MET A 70 1.33 3.63 11.64
N GLN A 71 0.41 4.50 12.07
CA GLN A 71 0.36 4.98 13.45
C GLN A 71 0.20 3.84 14.45
N GLN A 72 -0.63 2.84 14.13
CA GLN A 72 -0.82 1.65 14.98
C GLN A 72 0.41 0.74 15.00
N ALA A 73 1.21 0.73 13.94
CA ALA A 73 2.44 -0.04 13.85
C ALA A 73 3.65 0.61 14.57
N GLY A 74 3.48 1.82 15.13
CA GLY A 74 4.54 2.54 15.83
C GLY A 74 5.59 3.18 14.89
N ALA A 75 5.19 3.47 13.65
CA ALA A 75 6.01 4.17 12.65
C ALA A 75 5.62 5.64 12.52
#